data_AF-X1J9I4-F1
#
_entry.id   AF-X1J9I4-F1
#
_cell.length_a   1.000
_cell.length_b   1.000
_cell.length_c   1.000
_cell.angle_alpha   90.00
_cell.angle_beta   90.00
_cell.angle_gamma   90.00
#
_symmetry.space_group_name_H-M   'P 1'
#
loop_
_entity.id
_entity.type
_entity.pdbx_description
1 polymer ?
#
loop_
_entity_poly.entity_id
_entity_poly.type
_entity_poly.pdbx_seq_one_letter_code
_entity_poly.pdbx_strand_id
1 'polypeptide(L)'
;MIVLAGALLLHVVGVLDDWKNLGPWLKLLPELAICTGLVLLVRRVRVLTVLGEPASSMLTVLWLVTIINAFNFLDNMDGLSAGVGAICAAALLGASAAMGQVFISAWLILLLGALAGFLPYNFAPASSFMGDAGSLVVGYLLAVLSCMTIYVSPGETYYLYGVFVPLVVMAIPLYDMVSVITLRIRDRRNPMVGDRRHFSHRLVRRGMNVRTAVFTIYLCTAGTSIGASLLMRV
;
A
#
# COMPACT_ATOMS: atom_id res chain seq x y z
N MET A 1 -13.07 13.94 -5.02
CA MET A 1 -12.32 15.17 -4.67
C MET A 1 -11.51 15.03 -3.40
N ILE A 2 -12.10 14.68 -2.25
CA ILE A 2 -11.36 14.54 -0.97
C ILE A 2 -10.21 13.52 -1.07
N VAL A 3 -10.45 12.36 -1.69
CA VAL A 3 -9.39 11.35 -1.91
C VAL A 3 -8.19 11.92 -2.67
N LEU A 4 -8.44 12.64 -3.78
CA LEU A 4 -7.37 13.27 -4.58
C LEU A 4 -6.66 14.38 -3.81
N ALA A 5 -7.37 15.16 -3.01
CA ALA A 5 -6.77 16.17 -2.16
C ALA A 5 -5.80 15.54 -1.14
N GLY A 6 -6.18 14.42 -0.52
CA GLY A 6 -5.29 13.66 0.35
C GLY A 6 -4.06 13.12 -0.37
N ALA A 7 -4.24 12.57 -1.58
CA ALA A 7 -3.12 12.12 -2.42
C ALA A 7 -2.17 13.27 -2.78
N LEU A 8 -2.69 14.44 -3.15
CA LEU A 8 -1.89 15.63 -3.46
C LEU A 8 -1.12 16.12 -2.22
N LEU A 9 -1.76 16.16 -1.05
CA LEU A 9 -1.10 16.55 0.19
C LEU A 9 0.03 15.58 0.56
N LEU A 10 -0.19 14.27 0.43
CA LEU A 10 0.86 13.27 0.64
C LEU A 10 1.98 13.37 -0.40
N HIS A 11 1.65 13.68 -1.65
CA HIS A 11 2.65 13.97 -2.66
C HIS A 11 3.54 15.15 -2.25
N VAL A 12 2.95 16.24 -1.77
CA VAL A 12 3.71 17.40 -1.25
C VAL A 12 4.58 17.01 -0.07
N VAL A 13 4.07 16.21 0.88
CA VAL A 13 4.87 15.70 2.00
C VAL A 13 6.06 14.88 1.50
N GLY A 14 5.83 13.99 0.54
CA GLY A 14 6.88 13.17 -0.05
C GLY A 14 7.93 13.99 -0.81
N VAL A 15 7.52 14.98 -1.61
CA VAL A 15 8.45 15.89 -2.29
C VAL A 15 9.28 16.70 -1.30
N LEU A 16 8.66 17.17 -0.21
CA LEU A 16 9.38 17.88 0.84
C LEU A 16 10.39 16.98 1.54
N ASP A 17 10.07 15.69 1.70
CA ASP A 17 11.00 14.72 2.24
C ASP A 17 12.17 14.43 1.30
N ASP A 18 11.89 14.10 0.04
CA ASP A 18 12.92 13.83 -0.97
C ASP A 18 13.90 15.01 -1.09
N TRP A 19 13.42 16.24 -0.87
CA TRP A 19 14.26 17.44 -0.87
C TRP A 19 15.02 17.69 0.45
N LYS A 20 14.37 17.54 1.61
CA LYS A 20 14.91 17.99 2.90
C LYS A 20 15.32 16.87 3.86
N ASN A 21 15.09 15.61 3.54
CA ASN A 21 15.25 14.45 4.42
C ASN A 21 14.58 14.70 5.79
N LEU A 22 13.26 14.81 5.79
CA LEU A 22 12.47 15.07 6.98
C LEU A 22 12.62 13.94 8.00
N GLY A 23 12.59 14.32 9.28
CA GLY A 23 12.53 13.35 10.37
C GLY A 23 11.25 12.52 10.32
N PRO A 24 11.24 11.28 10.84
CA PRO A 24 10.09 10.37 10.72
C PRO A 24 8.77 10.94 11.25
N TRP A 25 8.83 11.71 12.34
CA TRP A 25 7.65 12.35 12.92
C TRP A 25 7.04 13.44 12.02
N LEU A 26 7.88 14.12 11.22
CA LEU A 26 7.42 15.14 10.28
C LEU A 26 6.74 14.53 9.04
N LYS A 27 6.88 13.22 8.81
CA LYS A 27 6.10 12.45 7.83
C LYS A 27 4.83 11.86 8.44
N LEU A 28 4.98 11.17 9.57
CA LEU A 28 3.90 10.43 10.21
C LEU A 28 2.76 11.34 10.71
N LEU A 29 3.06 12.54 11.20
CA LEU A 29 2.02 13.46 11.69
C LEU A 29 1.11 13.96 10.57
N PRO A 30 1.63 14.47 9.42
CA PRO A 30 0.80 14.76 8.25
C PRO A 30 0.01 13.56 7.74
N GLU A 31 0.63 12.37 7.64
CA GLU A 31 -0.07 11.16 7.23
C GLU A 31 -1.27 10.84 8.13
N LEU A 32 -1.06 10.88 9.46
CA LEU A 32 -2.13 10.67 10.44
C LEU A 32 -3.23 11.71 10.30
N ALA A 33 -2.88 12.99 10.14
CA ALA A 33 -3.85 14.06 9.98
C ALA A 33 -4.69 13.90 8.70
N ILE A 34 -4.04 13.60 7.56
CA ILE A 34 -4.68 13.41 6.26
C ILE A 34 -5.61 12.18 6.31
N CYS A 35 -5.12 11.05 6.82
CA CYS A 35 -5.90 9.82 6.93
C CYS A 35 -7.09 9.98 7.89
N THR A 36 -6.90 10.67 9.02
CA THR A 36 -7.98 10.96 9.97
C THR A 36 -9.03 11.85 9.33
N GLY A 37 -8.62 12.95 8.68
CA GLY A 37 -9.53 13.83 7.95
C GLY A 37 -10.32 13.08 6.88
N LEU A 38 -9.67 12.20 6.11
CA LEU A 38 -10.34 11.38 5.10
C LEU A 38 -11.42 10.47 5.72
N VAL A 39 -11.08 9.73 6.77
CA VAL A 39 -12.00 8.76 7.40
C VAL A 39 -13.20 9.45 8.05
N LEU A 40 -13.01 10.66 8.60
CA LEU A 40 -14.09 11.47 9.16
C LEU A 40 -15.02 12.05 8.08
N LEU A 41 -14.46 12.49 6.95
CA LEU A 41 -15.21 13.15 5.88
C LEU A 41 -15.81 12.17 4.87
N VAL A 42 -15.27 10.95 4.74
CA VAL A 42 -15.68 9.96 3.73
C VAL A 42 -16.02 8.63 4.40
N ARG A 43 -17.29 8.47 4.80
CA ARG A 43 -17.77 7.27 5.52
C ARG A 43 -17.56 5.93 4.79
N ARG A 44 -17.43 5.96 3.45
CA ARG A 44 -17.14 4.77 2.63
C ARG A 44 -15.70 4.27 2.78
N VAL A 45 -14.80 5.09 3.30
CA VAL A 45 -13.43 4.68 3.65
C VAL A 45 -13.45 4.20 5.09
N ARG A 46 -14.04 3.02 5.32
CA ARG A 46 -14.11 2.39 6.63
C ARG A 46 -14.03 0.88 6.50
N VAL A 47 -13.27 0.26 7.39
CA VAL A 47 -13.21 -1.20 7.53
C VAL A 47 -13.92 -1.65 8.81
N LEU A 48 -14.45 -2.87 8.82
CA LEU A 48 -15.05 -3.49 10.01
C LEU A 48 -16.10 -2.60 10.70
N THR A 49 -17.07 -2.09 9.92
CA THR A 49 -18.11 -1.16 10.40
C THR A 49 -18.97 -1.76 11.53
N VAL A 50 -19.03 -3.09 11.63
CA VAL A 50 -19.69 -3.84 12.72
C VAL A 50 -19.13 -3.54 14.11
N LEU A 51 -17.89 -3.03 14.21
CA LEU A 51 -17.25 -2.67 15.48
C LEU A 51 -17.74 -1.33 16.06
N GLY A 52 -18.62 -0.62 15.35
CA GLY A 52 -19.06 0.73 15.70
C GLY A 52 -18.14 1.82 15.14
N GLU A 53 -18.68 3.04 15.00
CA GLU A 53 -17.99 4.12 14.28
C GLU A 53 -16.61 4.49 14.84
N PRO A 54 -16.39 4.65 16.16
CA PRO A 54 -15.09 5.07 16.67
C PRO A 54 -14.00 4.01 16.43
N ALA A 55 -14.30 2.74 16.72
CA ALA A 55 -13.35 1.64 16.55
C ALA A 55 -13.04 1.39 15.07
N SER A 56 -14.07 1.37 14.21
CA SER A 56 -13.91 1.25 12.75
C SER A 56 -13.07 2.39 12.18
N SER A 57 -13.32 3.64 12.62
CA SER A 57 -12.56 4.80 12.16
C SER A 57 -11.09 4.72 12.58
N MET A 58 -10.81 4.40 13.85
CA MET A 58 -9.44 4.25 14.36
C MET A 58 -8.68 3.15 13.62
N LEU A 59 -9.29 1.97 13.46
CA LEU A 59 -8.69 0.86 12.71
C LEU A 59 -8.44 1.22 11.24
N THR A 60 -9.34 1.97 10.62
CA THR A 60 -9.16 2.41 9.24
C THR A 60 -7.99 3.40 9.13
N VAL A 61 -7.88 4.38 10.03
CA VAL A 61 -6.73 5.31 10.03
C VAL A 61 -5.42 4.55 10.20
N LEU A 62 -5.36 3.61 11.15
CA LEU A 62 -4.18 2.77 11.37
C LEU A 62 -3.85 1.94 10.12
N TRP A 63 -4.85 1.36 9.47
CA TRP A 63 -4.68 0.63 8.22
C TRP A 63 -4.10 1.51 7.10
N LEU A 64 -4.67 2.70 6.88
CA LEU A 64 -4.20 3.62 5.85
C LEU A 64 -2.73 4.00 6.07
N VAL A 65 -2.38 4.46 7.27
CA VAL A 65 -1.00 4.85 7.62
C VAL A 65 -0.04 3.67 7.51
N THR A 66 -0.47 2.47 7.93
CA THR A 66 0.33 1.25 7.82
C THR A 66 0.66 0.92 6.36
N ILE A 67 -0.32 0.96 5.46
CA ILE A 67 -0.10 0.64 4.05
C ILE A 67 0.72 1.72 3.34
N ILE A 68 0.51 3.00 3.66
CA ILE A 68 1.35 4.11 3.18
C ILE A 68 2.82 3.84 3.51
N ASN A 69 3.13 3.57 4.78
CA ASN A 69 4.49 3.30 5.23
C ASN A 69 5.04 1.98 4.69
N ALA A 70 4.19 0.96 4.49
CA ALA A 70 4.62 -0.30 3.91
C ALA A 70 5.12 -0.13 2.47
N PHE A 71 4.43 0.67 1.64
CA PHE A 71 4.87 0.98 0.29
C PHE A 71 6.09 1.91 0.24
N ASN A 72 6.19 2.86 1.18
CA ASN A 72 7.38 3.66 1.35
C ASN A 72 8.62 2.81 1.71
N PHE A 73 8.48 1.88 2.67
CA PHE A 73 9.56 0.95 3.02
C PHE A 73 9.92 0.01 1.87
N LEU A 74 8.94 -0.39 1.07
CA LEU A 74 9.15 -1.27 -0.08
C LEU A 74 9.90 -0.58 -1.23
N ASP A 75 9.87 0.75 -1.32
CA ASP A 75 10.57 1.54 -2.34
C ASP A 75 12.08 1.64 -2.07
N ASN A 76 12.74 0.49 -1.97
CA ASN A 76 14.17 0.34 -1.67
C ASN A 76 14.99 -0.28 -2.82
N MET A 77 14.33 -0.62 -3.94
CA MET A 77 14.96 -1.12 -5.16
C MET A 77 14.18 -0.70 -6.41
N ASP A 78 14.91 -0.43 -7.49
CA ASP A 78 14.40 -0.13 -8.83
C ASP A 78 13.30 -1.11 -9.28
N GLY A 79 12.14 -0.57 -9.61
CA GLY A 79 10.95 -1.30 -10.06
C GLY A 79 10.09 -1.84 -8.93
N LEU A 80 10.64 -2.07 -7.74
CA LEU A 80 10.02 -2.90 -6.72
C LEU A 80 8.65 -2.39 -6.25
N SER A 81 8.59 -1.14 -5.77
CA SER A 81 7.35 -0.57 -5.22
C SER A 81 6.30 -0.39 -6.32
N ALA A 82 6.69 0.13 -7.49
CA ALA A 82 5.80 0.32 -8.62
C ALA A 82 5.20 -1.00 -9.15
N GLY A 83 6.01 -2.05 -9.29
CA GLY A 83 5.53 -3.34 -9.80
C GLY A 83 4.68 -4.10 -8.79
N VAL A 84 5.04 -4.08 -7.50
CA VAL A 84 4.18 -4.64 -6.44
C VAL A 84 2.87 -3.87 -6.37
N GLY A 85 2.90 -2.53 -6.45
CA GLY A 85 1.70 -1.70 -6.48
C GLY A 85 0.81 -2.00 -7.67
N ALA A 86 1.38 -2.24 -8.86
CA ALA A 86 0.63 -2.62 -10.06
C ALA A 86 -0.07 -3.98 -9.89
N ILE A 87 0.62 -4.97 -9.32
CA ILE A 87 0.02 -6.29 -9.03
C ILE A 87 -1.12 -6.15 -8.02
N CYS A 88 -0.92 -5.39 -6.94
CA CYS A 88 -1.97 -5.13 -5.95
C CYS A 88 -3.17 -4.39 -6.57
N ALA A 89 -2.93 -3.38 -7.40
CA ALA A 89 -3.98 -2.65 -8.11
C ALA A 89 -4.77 -3.56 -9.06
N ALA A 90 -4.10 -4.44 -9.80
CA ALA A 90 -4.75 -5.41 -10.68
C ALA A 90 -5.60 -6.44 -9.91
N ALA A 91 -5.11 -6.91 -8.75
CA ALA A 91 -5.86 -7.83 -7.91
C ALA A 91 -7.13 -7.19 -7.33
N LEU A 92 -7.02 -5.97 -6.80
CA LEU A 92 -8.16 -5.19 -6.32
C LEU A 92 -9.12 -4.81 -7.48
N LEU A 93 -8.59 -4.61 -8.69
CA LEU A 93 -9.41 -4.36 -9.87
C LEU A 93 -10.28 -5.57 -10.18
N GLY A 94 -9.70 -6.77 -10.18
CA GLY A 94 -10.46 -8.02 -10.32
C GLY A 94 -11.54 -8.16 -9.24
N ALA A 95 -11.22 -7.83 -8.00
CA ALA A 95 -12.15 -7.85 -6.87
C ALA A 95 -13.34 -6.90 -7.07
N SER A 96 -13.05 -5.62 -7.30
CA SER A 96 -14.07 -4.58 -7.48
C SER A 96 -14.93 -4.83 -8.72
N ALA A 97 -14.33 -5.32 -9.81
CA ALA A 97 -15.06 -5.66 -11.03
C ALA A 97 -16.02 -6.83 -10.81
N ALA A 98 -15.58 -7.87 -10.09
CA ALA A 98 -16.43 -9.01 -9.72
C ALA A 98 -17.61 -8.59 -8.82
N MET A 99 -17.43 -7.56 -8.00
CA MET A 99 -18.47 -6.96 -7.15
C MET A 99 -19.32 -5.91 -7.88
N GLY A 100 -19.09 -5.67 -9.19
CA GLY A 100 -19.82 -4.65 -9.96
C GLY A 100 -19.52 -3.20 -9.57
N GLN A 101 -18.44 -2.95 -8.83
CA GLN A 101 -18.08 -1.63 -8.32
C GLN A 101 -17.34 -0.79 -9.37
N VAL A 102 -18.04 -0.40 -10.43
CA VAL A 102 -17.49 0.28 -11.62
C VAL A 102 -16.62 1.50 -11.27
N PHE A 103 -17.05 2.31 -10.30
CA PHE A 103 -16.29 3.51 -9.90
C PHE A 103 -14.92 3.16 -9.30
N ILE A 104 -14.86 2.14 -8.43
CA ILE A 104 -13.62 1.70 -7.79
C ILE A 104 -12.72 1.01 -8.82
N SER A 105 -13.29 0.19 -9.69
CA SER A 105 -12.57 -0.42 -10.81
C SER A 105 -11.93 0.62 -11.74
N ALA A 106 -12.64 1.69 -12.09
CA ALA A 106 -12.10 2.75 -12.93
C ALA A 106 -10.87 3.42 -12.29
N TRP A 107 -10.90 3.69 -10.98
CA TRP A 107 -9.75 4.26 -10.27
C TRP A 107 -8.56 3.31 -10.21
N LEU A 108 -8.82 2.01 -10.01
CA LEU A 108 -7.76 1.00 -10.00
C LEU A 108 -7.13 0.82 -11.39
N ILE A 109 -7.91 0.93 -12.47
CA ILE A 109 -7.39 0.96 -13.84
C ILE A 109 -6.47 2.18 -14.05
N LEU A 110 -6.87 3.36 -13.57
CA LEU A 110 -6.04 4.57 -13.68
C LEU A 110 -4.74 4.42 -12.89
N LEU A 111 -4.78 3.89 -11.66
CA LEU A 111 -3.59 3.64 -10.86
C LEU A 111 -2.68 2.59 -11.52
N LEU A 112 -3.26 1.48 -11.98
CA LEU A 112 -2.53 0.43 -12.70
C LEU A 112 -1.87 0.99 -13.96
N GLY A 113 -2.59 1.80 -14.74
CA GLY A 113 -2.07 2.45 -15.94
C GLY A 113 -0.93 3.42 -15.64
N ALA A 114 -1.06 4.23 -14.59
CA ALA A 114 0.00 5.14 -14.15
C ALA A 114 1.26 4.37 -13.73
N LEU A 115 1.11 3.31 -12.93
CA LEU A 115 2.23 2.47 -12.50
C LEU A 115 2.87 1.72 -13.67
N ALA A 116 2.07 1.16 -14.57
CA ALA A 116 2.55 0.48 -15.77
C ALA A 116 3.28 1.44 -16.73
N GLY A 117 2.82 2.69 -16.84
CA GLY A 117 3.49 3.73 -17.61
C GLY A 117 4.81 4.20 -16.99
N PHE A 118 4.90 4.20 -15.66
CA PHE A 118 6.12 4.57 -14.93
C PHE A 118 7.17 3.45 -14.91
N LEU A 119 6.74 2.19 -14.87
CA LEU A 119 7.60 1.02 -14.65
C LEU A 119 8.79 0.89 -15.65
N PRO A 120 8.65 1.16 -16.96
CA PRO A 120 9.76 1.13 -17.90
C PRO A 120 10.90 2.08 -17.53
N TYR A 121 10.60 3.21 -16.89
CA TYR A 121 11.59 4.20 -16.45
C TYR A 121 12.20 3.84 -15.09
N ASN A 122 11.48 3.05 -14.29
CA ASN A 122 11.87 2.67 -12.94
C ASN A 122 12.54 1.29 -12.85
N PHE A 123 12.46 0.44 -13.88
CA PHE A 123 13.13 -0.85 -13.89
C PHE A 123 14.66 -0.73 -13.90
N ALA A 124 15.33 -1.61 -13.16
CA ALA A 124 16.79 -1.60 -13.04
C ALA A 124 17.50 -1.77 -14.40
N PRO A 125 18.45 -0.89 -14.77
CA PRO A 125 18.87 0.33 -14.07
C PRO A 125 17.87 1.49 -14.26
N ALA A 126 17.34 2.03 -13.16
CA ALA A 126 16.31 3.07 -13.21
C ALA A 126 16.86 4.39 -13.79
N SER A 127 16.05 4.99 -14.67
CA SER A 127 16.22 6.37 -15.17
C SER A 127 15.44 7.38 -14.34
N SER A 128 14.37 6.93 -13.66
CA SER A 128 13.60 7.72 -12.71
C SER A 128 13.31 6.90 -11.46
N PHE A 129 13.57 7.49 -10.30
CA PHE A 129 13.20 6.94 -9.00
C PHE A 129 11.78 7.37 -8.63
N MET A 130 11.10 6.56 -7.82
CA MET A 130 9.75 6.85 -7.33
C MET A 130 9.81 7.86 -6.18
N GLY A 131 10.69 7.61 -5.21
CA GLY A 131 10.89 8.48 -4.06
C GLY A 131 9.69 8.47 -3.11
N ASP A 132 9.77 9.28 -2.06
CA ASP A 132 8.66 9.46 -1.12
C ASP A 132 7.48 10.16 -1.79
N ALA A 133 7.75 11.05 -2.75
CA ALA A 133 6.74 11.73 -3.55
C ALA A 133 5.76 10.77 -4.24
N GLY A 134 6.25 9.62 -4.74
CA GLY A 134 5.42 8.62 -5.40
C GLY A 134 4.94 7.51 -4.46
N SER A 135 5.83 6.97 -3.63
CA SER A 135 5.54 5.78 -2.82
C SER A 135 4.43 6.02 -1.78
N LEU A 136 4.39 7.21 -1.16
CA LEU A 136 3.32 7.59 -0.23
C LEU A 136 1.95 7.65 -0.92
N VAL A 137 1.91 8.18 -2.14
CA VAL A 137 0.68 8.29 -2.93
C VAL A 137 0.17 6.92 -3.36
N VAL A 138 1.06 6.04 -3.82
CA VAL A 138 0.72 4.67 -4.21
C VAL A 138 0.15 3.90 -3.03
N GLY A 139 0.83 3.94 -1.88
CA GLY A 139 0.36 3.30 -0.66
C GLY A 139 -0.99 3.84 -0.21
N TYR A 140 -1.18 5.16 -0.22
CA TYR A 140 -2.44 5.79 0.15
C TYR A 140 -3.59 5.37 -0.78
N LEU A 141 -3.41 5.43 -2.10
CA LEU A 141 -4.46 5.09 -3.04
C LEU A 141 -4.84 3.62 -2.94
N LEU A 142 -3.87 2.71 -2.82
CA LEU A 142 -4.15 1.28 -2.61
C LEU A 142 -4.89 1.05 -1.29
N ALA A 143 -4.48 1.71 -0.21
CA ALA A 143 -5.14 1.59 1.09
C ALA A 143 -6.60 2.05 1.02
N VAL A 144 -6.84 3.25 0.48
CA VAL A 144 -8.19 3.84 0.35
C VAL A 144 -9.08 3.00 -0.56
N LEU A 145 -8.59 2.65 -1.76
CA LEU A 145 -9.36 1.86 -2.72
C LEU A 145 -9.66 0.47 -2.16
N SER A 146 -8.71 -0.15 -1.45
CA SER A 146 -8.95 -1.44 -0.80
C SER A 146 -10.06 -1.38 0.26
N CYS A 147 -10.10 -0.33 1.09
CA CYS A 147 -11.18 -0.12 2.06
C CYS A 147 -12.52 0.08 1.38
N MET A 148 -12.56 0.86 0.30
CA MET A 148 -13.78 1.09 -0.46
C MET A 148 -14.26 -0.19 -1.17
N THR A 149 -13.35 -1.05 -1.63
CA THR A 149 -13.72 -2.32 -2.27
C THR A 149 -14.48 -3.24 -1.33
N ILE A 150 -14.04 -3.35 -0.08
CA ILE A 150 -14.65 -4.24 0.91
C ILE A 150 -15.74 -3.57 1.75
N TYR A 151 -16.09 -2.33 1.45
CA TYR A 151 -17.13 -1.60 2.18
C TYR A 151 -18.48 -2.27 1.94
N VAL A 152 -19.17 -2.63 3.04
CA VAL A 152 -20.50 -3.23 3.01
C VAL A 152 -21.50 -2.20 3.53
N SER A 153 -22.53 -1.90 2.73
CA SER A 153 -23.59 -0.98 3.17
C SER A 153 -24.50 -1.63 4.21
N PRO A 154 -25.14 -0.86 5.10
CA PRO A 154 -26.13 -1.41 6.03
C PRO A 154 -27.24 -2.15 5.27
N GLY A 155 -27.38 -3.46 5.52
CA GLY A 155 -28.37 -4.33 4.86
C GLY A 155 -27.84 -5.19 3.71
N GLU A 156 -26.58 -5.05 3.32
CA GLU A 156 -25.92 -5.94 2.35
C GLU A 156 -25.25 -7.13 3.06
N THR A 157 -25.15 -8.27 2.35
CA THR A 157 -24.53 -9.48 2.87
C THR A 157 -23.06 -9.25 3.19
N TYR A 158 -22.67 -9.52 4.43
CA TYR A 158 -21.29 -9.46 4.86
C TYR A 158 -20.52 -10.66 4.29
N TYR A 159 -19.61 -10.42 3.36
CA TYR A 159 -18.64 -11.43 2.95
C TYR A 159 -17.59 -11.55 4.05
N LEU A 160 -17.78 -12.50 4.97
CA LEU A 160 -16.96 -12.66 6.17
C LEU A 160 -15.46 -12.72 5.84
N TYR A 161 -15.10 -13.37 4.74
CA TYR A 161 -13.70 -13.50 4.29
C TYR A 161 -13.22 -12.35 3.39
N GLY A 162 -14.15 -11.59 2.78
CA GLY A 162 -13.84 -10.48 1.88
C GLY A 162 -13.03 -9.38 2.57
N VAL A 163 -13.22 -9.18 3.87
CA VAL A 163 -12.46 -8.20 4.68
C VAL A 163 -10.96 -8.47 4.72
N PHE A 164 -10.54 -9.72 4.49
CA PHE A 164 -9.13 -10.11 4.49
C PHE A 164 -8.46 -9.95 3.11
N VAL A 165 -9.21 -9.68 2.05
CA VAL A 165 -8.67 -9.52 0.70
C VAL A 165 -7.53 -8.49 0.66
N PRO A 166 -7.68 -7.26 1.20
CA PRO A 166 -6.59 -6.27 1.20
C PRO A 166 -5.34 -6.74 1.93
N LEU A 167 -5.52 -7.47 3.04
CA LEU A 167 -4.42 -8.01 3.84
C LEU A 167 -3.63 -9.05 3.06
N VAL A 168 -4.31 -9.94 2.35
CA VAL A 168 -3.66 -10.98 1.55
C VAL A 168 -3.01 -10.38 0.29
N VAL A 169 -3.69 -9.48 -0.41
CA VAL A 169 -3.14 -8.80 -1.61
C VAL A 169 -1.87 -8.00 -1.28
N MET A 170 -1.83 -7.32 -0.13
CA MET A 170 -0.69 -6.50 0.31
C MET A 170 0.20 -7.20 1.35
N ALA A 171 0.13 -8.53 1.43
CA ALA A 171 0.88 -9.33 2.41
C ALA A 171 2.40 -9.13 2.29
N ILE A 172 2.92 -8.95 1.07
CA ILE A 172 4.35 -8.76 0.82
C ILE A 172 4.88 -7.41 1.33
N PRO A 173 4.30 -6.25 0.96
CA PRO A 173 4.64 -4.96 1.59
C PRO A 173 4.54 -5.01 3.12
N LEU A 174 3.46 -5.57 3.66
CA LEU A 174 3.24 -5.68 5.10
C LEU A 174 4.31 -6.56 5.77
N TYR A 175 4.62 -7.72 5.18
CA TYR A 175 5.67 -8.60 5.66
C TYR A 175 7.02 -7.89 5.69
N ASP A 176 7.38 -7.17 4.63
CA ASP A 176 8.65 -6.47 4.57
C ASP A 176 8.76 -5.45 5.70
N MET A 177 7.77 -4.57 5.82
CA MET A 177 7.71 -3.55 6.86
C MET A 177 7.80 -4.15 8.28
N VAL A 178 6.94 -5.14 8.58
CA VAL A 178 6.93 -5.81 9.89
C VAL A 178 8.26 -6.50 10.18
N SER A 179 8.85 -7.17 9.18
CA SER A 179 10.13 -7.86 9.35
C SER A 179 11.26 -6.89 9.65
N VAL A 180 11.29 -5.74 8.98
CA VAL A 180 12.30 -4.69 9.19
C VAL A 180 12.13 -4.05 10.57
N ILE A 181 10.90 -3.70 10.97
CA ILE A 181 10.61 -3.14 12.29
C ILE A 181 11.02 -4.12 13.39
N THR A 182 10.64 -5.40 13.27
CA THR A 182 10.96 -6.44 14.25
C THR A 182 12.47 -6.62 14.41
N LEU A 183 13.21 -6.66 13.30
CA LEU A 183 14.67 -6.76 13.32
C LEU A 183 15.32 -5.52 13.97
N ARG A 184 14.77 -4.33 13.75
CA ARG A 184 15.26 -3.09 14.39
C ARG A 184 15.05 -3.11 15.91
N ILE A 185 13.85 -3.50 16.35
CA ILE A 185 13.52 -3.61 17.78
C ILE A 185 14.43 -4.63 18.47
N ARG A 186 14.64 -5.79 17.85
CA ARG A 186 15.51 -6.84 18.40
C ARG A 186 16.95 -6.36 18.59
N ASP A 187 17.42 -5.50 17.70
CA ASP A 187 18.77 -4.91 17.77
C ASP A 187 18.82 -3.62 18.60
N ARG A 188 17.73 -3.27 19.31
CA ARG A 188 17.57 -2.04 20.11
C ARG A 188 17.84 -0.75 19.32
N ARG A 189 17.58 -0.76 18.01
CA ARG A 189 17.68 0.41 17.15
C ARG A 189 16.34 1.10 17.01
N ASN A 190 16.36 2.40 16.73
CA ASN A 190 15.15 3.16 16.45
C ASN A 190 14.43 2.55 15.22
N PRO A 191 13.16 2.11 15.34
CA PRO A 191 12.39 1.54 14.24
C PRO A 191 12.21 2.49 13.06
N MET A 192 12.36 3.80 13.29
CA MET A 192 12.07 4.86 12.32
C MET A 192 13.26 5.29 11.48
N VAL A 193 14.44 4.66 11.63
CA VAL A 193 15.65 4.98 10.85
C VAL A 193 15.82 3.99 9.69
N GLY A 194 16.09 4.49 8.48
CA GLY A 194 16.30 3.67 7.27
C GLY A 194 17.43 2.63 7.41
N ASP A 195 17.27 1.46 6.79
CA ASP A 195 18.23 0.35 6.89
C ASP A 195 18.14 -0.59 5.68
N ARG A 196 19.21 -1.31 5.32
CA ARG A 196 19.29 -2.22 4.16
C ARG A 196 18.87 -3.66 4.49
N ARG A 197 17.88 -3.83 5.37
CA ARG A 197 17.44 -5.15 5.86
C ARG A 197 16.12 -5.65 5.27
N HIS A 198 15.60 -4.91 4.30
CA HIS A 198 14.43 -5.29 3.51
C HIS A 198 14.57 -6.67 2.88
N PHE A 199 13.44 -7.31 2.61
CA PHE A 199 13.29 -8.62 2.01
C PHE A 199 14.06 -8.71 0.69
N SER A 200 13.95 -7.68 -0.13
CA SER A 200 14.74 -7.47 -1.35
C SER A 200 16.25 -7.58 -1.12
N HIS A 201 16.80 -6.82 -0.17
CA HIS A 201 18.22 -6.87 0.19
C HIS A 201 18.62 -8.20 0.83
N ARG A 202 17.71 -8.89 1.54
CA ARG A 202 17.95 -10.24 2.07
C ARG A 202 18.08 -11.26 0.94
N LEU A 203 17.27 -11.17 -0.11
CA LEU A 203 17.39 -12.01 -1.30
C LEU A 203 18.71 -11.75 -2.04
N VAL A 204 19.07 -10.48 -2.24
CA VAL A 204 20.36 -10.12 -2.88
C VAL A 204 21.56 -10.63 -2.08
N ARG A 205 21.54 -10.50 -0.74
CA ARG A 205 22.59 -11.06 0.13
C ARG A 205 22.70 -12.58 0.08
N ARG A 206 21.65 -13.28 -0.35
CA ARG A 206 21.67 -14.73 -0.59
C ARG A 206 22.16 -15.12 -1.99
N GLY A 207 22.66 -14.17 -2.78
CA GLY A 207 23.30 -14.41 -4.07
C GLY A 207 22.40 -14.13 -5.28
N MET A 208 21.17 -13.63 -5.09
CA MET A 208 20.35 -13.17 -6.21
C MET A 208 20.86 -11.83 -6.75
N ASN A 209 20.80 -11.63 -8.06
CA ASN A 209 20.95 -10.28 -8.61
C ASN A 209 19.68 -9.45 -8.32
N VAL A 210 19.78 -8.12 -8.43
CA VAL A 210 18.69 -7.18 -8.11
C VAL A 210 17.41 -7.49 -8.90
N ARG A 211 17.52 -7.70 -10.22
CA ARG A 211 16.36 -8.00 -11.07
C ARG A 211 15.66 -9.29 -10.65
N THR A 212 16.42 -10.35 -10.39
CA THR A 212 15.89 -11.64 -9.91
C THR A 212 15.21 -11.50 -8.55
N ALA A 213 15.77 -10.72 -7.63
CA ALA A 213 15.13 -10.44 -6.35
C ALA A 213 13.79 -9.73 -6.53
N VAL A 214 13.72 -8.68 -7.37
CA VAL A 214 12.49 -7.94 -7.66
C VAL A 214 11.44 -8.85 -8.30
N PHE A 215 11.78 -9.62 -9.33
CA PHE A 215 10.84 -10.56 -9.96
C PHE A 215 10.37 -11.66 -9.02
N THR A 216 11.23 -12.14 -8.11
CA THR A 216 10.82 -13.10 -7.07
C THR A 216 9.75 -12.49 -6.18
N ILE A 217 9.93 -11.23 -5.77
CA ILE A 217 8.94 -10.52 -4.95
C ILE A 217 7.64 -10.29 -5.73
N TYR A 218 7.71 -10.00 -7.04
CA TYR A 218 6.52 -9.94 -7.89
C TYR A 218 5.77 -11.27 -7.93
N LEU A 219 6.48 -12.38 -8.11
CA LEU A 219 5.86 -13.72 -8.10
C LEU A 219 5.20 -14.03 -6.76
N CYS A 220 5.83 -13.70 -5.64
CA CYS A 220 5.22 -13.84 -4.31
C CYS A 220 3.97 -12.96 -4.15
N THR A 221 4.02 -11.72 -4.65
CA THR A 221 2.88 -10.78 -4.61
C THR A 221 1.73 -11.27 -5.49
N ALA A 222 2.03 -11.77 -6.68
CA ALA A 222 1.05 -12.36 -7.58
C ALA A 222 0.43 -13.63 -6.96
N GLY A 223 1.23 -14.50 -6.36
CA GLY A 223 0.75 -15.71 -5.68
C GLY A 223 -0.21 -15.41 -4.53
N THR A 224 0.15 -14.44 -3.67
CA THR A 224 -0.75 -13.98 -2.59
C THR A 224 -2.02 -13.32 -3.15
N SER A 225 -1.91 -12.50 -4.20
CA SER A 225 -3.06 -11.89 -4.89
C SER A 225 -4.02 -12.92 -5.51
N ILE A 226 -3.49 -13.98 -6.12
CA ILE A 226 -4.31 -15.10 -6.62
C ILE A 226 -5.04 -15.78 -5.46
N GLY A 227 -4.34 -16.04 -4.35
CA GLY A 227 -4.96 -16.56 -3.12
C GLY A 227 -6.09 -15.67 -2.61
N ALA A 228 -5.91 -14.35 -2.63
CA ALA A 228 -6.95 -13.40 -2.23
C ALA A 228 -8.20 -13.47 -3.13
N SER A 229 -8.04 -13.72 -4.44
CA SER A 229 -9.18 -13.89 -5.36
C SER A 229 -10.05 -15.11 -5.04
N LEU A 230 -9.47 -16.14 -4.40
CA LEU A 230 -10.22 -17.31 -3.94
C LEU A 230 -11.07 -16.99 -2.71
N LEU A 231 -10.62 -16.09 -1.83
CA LEU A 231 -11.39 -15.66 -0.66
C LEU A 231 -12.70 -14.95 -1.02
N MET A 232 -12.80 -14.40 -2.23
CA MET A 232 -14.04 -13.76 -2.70
C MET A 232 -15.12 -14.79 -3.10
N ARG A 233 -14.76 -16.07 -3.19
CA ARG A 233 -15.67 -17.15 -3.61
C ARG A 233 -16.17 -18.00 -2.43
N VAL A 234 -15.70 -17.73 -1.22
CA VAL A 234 -15.99 -18.46 0.03
C VAL A 234 -16.82 -17.58 0.94
#